data_AF-A0AA35SGS9-F1
#
_entry.id   AF-A0AA35SGS9-F1
#
_cell.length_a   1.000
_cell.length_b   1.000
_cell.length_c   1.000
_cell.angle_alpha   90.00
_cell.angle_beta   90.00
_cell.angle_gamma   90.00
#
_symmetry.space_group_name_H-M   'P 1'
#
loop_
_entity.id
_entity.type
_entity.pdbx_description
1 polymer ?
#
loop_
_entity_poly.entity_id
_entity_poly.type
_entity_poly.pdbx_seq_one_letter_code
_entity_poly.pdbx_strand_id
1 'polypeptide(L)'
;MEEILERGLRIQEAGIIKKLLPDLKTEVIDVGIIQKMTPNGQSTRFKAIVAAGNKNGWLGIGQGKSRQMRVAIEKANNAAYLNVSPVKMGCGSWECRCDQKHSVPFRVTGKGGSVQIEILPAPRGLGLVAGGKIRRLLELAGLKDAWTKARGSTATMNSTSKAVLDCLRQTFSQETTLKLLKLEKKYRATIVPAKENTLGMLNKVKHYVSWIEADPALARELLDKKARKSGYRKITHEDVAQAGFDGMDDMASSLAEGKSSLTKIKPFKPWFALAPPRKGFKRSTKRLYGQKGVLGHNRELDTLVRSMI
;
A
#
# COMPACT_ATOMS: atom_id res chain seq x y z
N MET A 1 1.69 18.74 0.59
CA MET A 1 1.00 17.68 -0.19
C MET A 1 0.72 16.44 0.66
N GLU A 2 1.69 15.98 1.46
CA GLU A 2 1.54 14.83 2.35
C GLU A 2 0.39 15.02 3.35
N GLU A 3 0.28 16.19 3.99
CA GLU A 3 -0.85 16.52 4.89
C GLU A 3 -2.24 16.41 4.23
N ILE A 4 -2.35 16.78 2.95
CA ILE A 4 -3.61 16.71 2.18
C ILE A 4 -4.02 15.24 2.00
N LEU A 5 -3.04 14.38 1.71
CA LEU A 5 -3.25 12.94 1.57
C LEU A 5 -3.57 12.28 2.91
N GLU A 6 -2.89 12.66 3.99
CA GLU A 6 -3.13 12.13 5.33
C GLU A 6 -4.54 12.48 5.83
N ARG A 7 -5.00 13.71 5.56
CA ARG A 7 -6.37 14.14 5.84
C ARG A 7 -7.41 13.59 4.86
N GLY A 8 -6.97 12.97 3.76
CA GLY A 8 -7.83 12.38 2.73
C GLY A 8 -8.64 13.42 1.95
N LEU A 9 -8.17 14.66 1.88
CA LEU A 9 -8.87 15.74 1.17
C LEU A 9 -8.74 15.55 -0.34
N ARG A 10 -9.86 15.75 -1.04
CA ARG A 10 -9.90 15.64 -2.51
C ARG A 10 -9.42 16.95 -3.15
N ILE A 11 -8.40 16.86 -3.99
CA ILE A 11 -7.92 18.00 -4.77
C ILE A 11 -8.87 18.23 -5.94
N GLN A 12 -9.46 19.41 -6.02
CA GLN A 12 -10.38 19.80 -7.10
C GLN A 12 -9.77 20.80 -8.08
N GLU A 13 -8.70 21.49 -7.67
CA GLU A 13 -8.06 22.53 -8.48
C GLU A 13 -6.59 22.19 -8.76
N ALA A 14 -6.20 22.33 -10.03
CA ALA A 14 -4.80 22.11 -10.45
C ALA A 14 -3.84 23.18 -9.91
N GLY A 15 -4.34 24.40 -9.62
CA GLY A 15 -3.54 25.51 -9.10
C GLY A 15 -2.91 25.21 -7.74
N ILE A 16 -3.63 24.46 -6.88
CA ILE A 16 -3.13 24.01 -5.57
C ILE A 16 -1.84 23.22 -5.75
N ILE A 17 -1.80 22.31 -6.72
CA ILE A 17 -0.64 21.43 -6.94
C ILE A 17 0.53 22.20 -7.54
N LYS A 18 0.28 23.12 -8.47
CA LYS A 18 1.33 23.98 -9.01
C LYS A 18 2.01 24.82 -7.94
N LYS A 19 1.25 25.30 -6.94
CA LYS A 19 1.79 26.07 -5.81
C LYS A 19 2.53 25.19 -4.80
N LEU A 20 2.03 23.99 -4.53
CA LEU A 20 2.63 23.07 -3.56
C LEU A 20 3.85 22.32 -4.10
N LEU A 21 3.92 22.10 -5.42
CA LEU A 21 4.98 21.35 -6.09
C LEU A 21 5.40 22.11 -7.36
N PRO A 22 6.32 23.10 -7.25
CA PRO A 22 6.79 23.88 -8.39
C PRO A 22 7.64 23.06 -9.38
N ASP A 23 8.30 21.99 -8.92
CA ASP A 23 9.24 21.19 -9.72
C ASP A 23 8.57 20.13 -10.62
N LEU A 24 7.25 20.21 -10.82
CA LEU A 24 6.52 19.20 -11.58
C LEU A 24 6.79 19.34 -13.09
N LYS A 25 7.46 18.35 -13.68
CA LYS A 25 7.69 18.29 -15.14
C LYS A 25 6.53 17.56 -15.81
N THR A 26 6.03 18.12 -16.91
CA THR A 26 5.00 17.48 -17.74
C THR A 26 5.61 16.92 -19.02
N GLU A 27 5.28 15.67 -19.35
CA GLU A 27 5.67 15.02 -20.59
C GLU A 27 4.44 14.48 -21.32
N VAL A 28 4.36 14.74 -22.62
CA VAL A 28 3.34 14.15 -23.48
C VAL A 28 3.79 12.76 -23.90
N ILE A 29 3.03 11.74 -23.55
CA ILE A 29 3.44 10.35 -23.79
C ILE A 29 2.91 9.86 -25.14
N ASP A 30 1.67 10.22 -25.47
CA ASP A 30 0.99 9.79 -26.70
C ASP A 30 -0.13 10.73 -27.07
N VAL A 31 -0.28 10.93 -28.37
CA VAL A 31 -1.36 11.69 -28.98
C VAL A 31 -2.01 10.79 -30.02
N GLY A 32 -3.32 10.62 -29.90
CA GLY A 32 -4.12 9.81 -30.80
C GLY A 32 -5.29 10.59 -31.37
N ILE A 33 -5.77 10.18 -32.53
CA ILE A 33 -6.98 10.73 -33.15
C ILE A 33 -8.13 9.77 -32.86
N ILE A 34 -9.26 10.31 -32.42
CA ILE A 34 -10.52 9.58 -32.26
C ILE A 34 -11.52 10.18 -33.23
N GLN A 35 -12.21 9.33 -33.97
CA GLN A 35 -13.22 9.72 -34.94
C GLN A 35 -14.56 9.18 -34.47
N LYS A 36 -15.59 10.04 -34.47
CA LYS A 36 -16.98 9.65 -34.25
C LYS A 36 -17.74 9.83 -35.57
N MET A 37 -18.39 8.78 -36.04
CA MET A 37 -19.27 8.88 -37.20
C MET A 37 -20.55 9.65 -36.81
N THR A 38 -20.92 10.62 -37.62
CA THR A 38 -22.17 11.38 -37.54
C THR A 38 -22.90 11.28 -38.88
N PRO A 39 -24.23 11.52 -38.92
CA PRO A 39 -24.96 11.52 -40.19
C PRO A 39 -24.37 12.49 -41.23
N ASN A 40 -23.77 13.59 -40.76
CA ASN A 40 -23.16 14.62 -41.61
C ASN A 40 -21.64 14.42 -41.83
N GLY A 41 -21.13 13.19 -41.66
CA GLY A 41 -19.72 12.84 -41.88
C GLY A 41 -18.97 12.46 -40.60
N GLN A 42 -17.64 12.57 -40.61
CA GLN A 42 -16.79 12.16 -39.49
C GLN A 42 -16.38 13.35 -38.61
N SER A 43 -16.73 13.29 -37.33
CA SER A 43 -16.27 14.26 -36.34
C SER A 43 -14.98 13.78 -35.68
N THR A 44 -13.87 14.45 -35.96
CA THR A 44 -12.54 14.10 -35.43
C THR A 44 -12.22 14.89 -34.16
N ARG A 45 -11.59 14.22 -33.19
CA ARG A 45 -11.06 14.82 -31.96
C ARG A 45 -9.68 14.24 -31.65
N PHE A 46 -8.80 15.06 -31.11
CA PHE A 46 -7.51 14.63 -30.60
C PHE A 46 -7.66 14.19 -29.15
N LYS A 47 -7.06 13.05 -28.83
CA LYS A 47 -6.82 12.55 -27.48
C LYS A 47 -5.35 12.73 -27.16
N ALA A 48 -5.04 13.36 -26.03
CA ALA A 48 -3.68 13.43 -25.50
C ALA A 48 -3.60 12.70 -24.17
N ILE A 49 -2.49 12.00 -23.94
CA ILE A 49 -2.12 11.42 -22.64
C ILE A 49 -0.85 12.13 -22.17
N VAL A 50 -0.92 12.69 -20.97
CA VAL A 50 0.19 13.40 -20.34
C VAL A 50 0.51 12.74 -19.01
N ALA A 51 1.80 12.62 -18.70
CA ALA A 51 2.27 12.38 -17.35
C ALA A 51 2.92 13.64 -16.77
N ALA A 52 2.72 13.84 -15.48
CA ALA A 52 3.33 14.90 -14.72
C ALA A 52 4.04 14.31 -13.49
N GLY A 53 5.30 14.65 -13.27
CA GLY A 53 6.07 14.11 -12.15
C GLY A 53 7.31 14.93 -11.82
N ASN A 54 7.76 14.86 -10.57
CA ASN A 54 8.91 15.63 -10.07
C ASN A 54 10.17 14.78 -9.84
N LYS A 55 10.24 13.57 -10.39
CA LYS A 55 11.35 12.60 -10.17
C LYS A 55 11.64 12.28 -8.68
N ASN A 56 10.80 12.75 -7.77
CA ASN A 56 10.97 12.65 -6.32
C ASN A 56 9.79 11.91 -5.69
N GLY A 57 9.23 10.92 -6.39
CA GLY A 57 8.14 10.11 -5.87
C GLY A 57 6.74 10.67 -6.09
N TRP A 58 6.54 11.62 -7.02
CA TRP A 58 5.22 12.08 -7.42
C TRP A 58 4.96 11.80 -8.89
N LEU A 59 3.83 11.17 -9.18
CA LEU A 59 3.38 10.91 -10.55
C LEU A 59 1.87 11.13 -10.67
N GLY A 60 1.46 11.95 -11.62
CA GLY A 60 0.09 12.11 -12.09
C GLY A 60 -0.01 11.74 -13.57
N ILE A 61 -1.10 11.09 -13.95
CA ILE A 61 -1.41 10.82 -15.36
C ILE A 61 -2.77 11.39 -15.68
N GLY A 62 -2.84 12.15 -16.77
CA GLY A 62 -4.04 12.79 -17.25
C GLY A 62 -4.33 12.41 -18.69
N GLN A 63 -5.63 12.36 -19.02
CA GLN A 63 -6.09 12.26 -20.40
C GLN A 63 -6.96 13.47 -20.73
N GLY A 64 -6.80 13.99 -21.94
CA GLY A 64 -7.60 15.10 -22.45
C GLY A 64 -8.12 14.78 -23.84
N LYS A 65 -9.30 15.32 -24.17
CA LYS A 65 -9.90 15.22 -25.51
C LYS A 65 -10.41 16.58 -25.96
N SER A 66 -10.06 17.00 -27.16
CA SER A 66 -10.55 18.26 -27.76
C SER A 66 -10.49 18.21 -29.29
N ARG A 67 -11.10 19.19 -29.96
CA ARG A 67 -11.04 19.32 -31.43
C ARG A 67 -9.68 19.85 -31.91
N GLN A 68 -9.03 20.66 -31.09
CA GLN A 68 -7.66 21.15 -31.30
C GLN A 68 -6.67 20.40 -30.40
N MET A 69 -5.51 20.05 -30.94
CA MET A 69 -4.50 19.28 -30.21
C MET A 69 -3.96 20.01 -28.97
N ARG A 70 -3.61 21.30 -29.09
CA ARG A 70 -3.09 22.12 -27.96
C ARG A 70 -4.04 22.12 -26.77
N VAL A 71 -5.32 22.38 -27.03
CA VAL A 71 -6.37 22.39 -25.99
C VAL A 71 -6.56 21.00 -25.36
N ALA A 72 -6.36 19.92 -26.11
CA ALA A 72 -6.40 18.56 -25.57
C ALA A 72 -5.22 18.30 -24.60
N ILE A 73 -4.03 18.79 -24.93
CA ILE A 73 -2.83 18.70 -24.07
C ILE A 73 -3.03 19.52 -22.79
N GLU A 74 -3.55 20.74 -22.87
CA GLU A 74 -3.83 21.57 -21.69
C GLU A 74 -4.86 20.92 -20.75
N LYS A 75 -5.92 20.33 -21.31
CA LYS A 75 -6.89 19.54 -20.52
C LYS A 75 -6.23 18.31 -19.88
N ALA A 76 -5.34 17.63 -20.61
CA ALA A 76 -4.60 16.50 -20.09
C ALA A 76 -3.64 16.92 -18.97
N ASN A 77 -2.95 18.06 -19.10
CA ASN A 77 -2.10 18.64 -18.05
C ASN A 77 -2.91 18.90 -16.78
N ASN A 78 -4.03 19.61 -16.90
CA ASN A 78 -4.91 19.90 -15.75
C ASN A 78 -5.41 18.61 -15.09
N ALA A 79 -5.80 17.61 -15.88
CA ALA A 79 -6.19 16.31 -15.35
C ALA A 79 -5.02 15.54 -14.71
N ALA A 80 -3.79 15.67 -15.23
CA ALA A 80 -2.61 15.02 -14.68
C ALA A 80 -2.28 15.62 -13.31
N TYR A 81 -2.33 16.95 -13.17
CA TYR A 81 -2.20 17.62 -11.87
C TYR A 81 -3.21 17.07 -10.87
N LEU A 82 -4.52 17.09 -11.20
CA LEU A 82 -5.55 16.59 -10.28
C LEU A 82 -5.36 15.13 -9.83
N ASN A 83 -4.69 14.31 -10.62
CA ASN A 83 -4.47 12.88 -10.35
C ASN A 83 -3.07 12.55 -9.81
N VAL A 84 -2.29 13.54 -9.38
CA VAL A 84 -0.98 13.30 -8.77
C VAL A 84 -1.10 12.37 -7.57
N SER A 85 -0.38 11.26 -7.65
CA SER A 85 -0.33 10.21 -6.63
C SER A 85 1.11 10.09 -6.11
N PRO A 86 1.30 9.89 -4.80
CA PRO A 86 2.62 9.61 -4.26
C PRO A 86 3.08 8.21 -4.69
N VAL A 87 4.39 8.02 -4.79
CA VAL A 87 5.06 6.77 -5.11
C VAL A 87 6.01 6.43 -3.97
N LYS A 88 5.82 5.26 -3.36
CA LYS A 88 6.68 4.81 -2.26
C LYS A 88 7.93 4.19 -2.86
N MET A 89 9.04 4.88 -2.72
CA MET A 89 10.36 4.39 -3.10
C MET A 89 11.06 3.74 -1.91
N GLY A 90 11.90 2.75 -2.17
CA GLY A 90 12.68 2.04 -1.16
C GLY A 90 13.68 1.07 -1.78
N CYS A 91 14.49 0.45 -0.94
CA CYS A 91 15.33 -0.68 -1.35
C CYS A 91 14.56 -1.98 -1.05
N GLY A 92 14.05 -2.62 -2.10
CA GLY A 92 13.31 -3.88 -1.99
C GLY A 92 14.04 -5.10 -2.55
N SER A 93 15.22 -4.91 -3.14
CA SER A 93 15.98 -6.02 -3.72
C SER A 93 16.66 -6.80 -2.61
N TRP A 94 16.56 -8.12 -2.67
CA TRP A 94 17.27 -9.00 -1.73
C TRP A 94 18.80 -8.89 -1.84
N GLU A 95 19.30 -8.47 -3.01
CA GLU A 95 20.73 -8.31 -3.30
C GLU A 95 21.29 -6.97 -2.78
N CYS A 96 20.47 -5.92 -2.65
CA CYS A 96 20.97 -4.60 -2.22
C CYS A 96 20.74 -4.40 -0.72
N ARG A 97 21.84 -4.11 0.00
CA ARG A 97 21.81 -3.66 1.40
C ARG A 97 21.84 -2.14 1.54
N CYS A 98 21.65 -1.43 0.43
CA CYS A 98 21.67 0.01 0.39
C CYS A 98 20.37 0.59 0.98
N ASP A 99 20.44 1.48 1.96
CA ASP A 99 19.22 2.10 2.54
C ASP A 99 18.73 3.33 1.74
N GLN A 100 19.19 3.47 0.49
CA GLN A 100 18.80 4.54 -0.41
C GLN A 100 17.53 4.21 -1.19
N LYS A 101 16.67 5.21 -1.36
CA LYS A 101 15.40 5.10 -2.12
C LYS A 101 15.70 5.18 -3.63
N HIS A 102 15.92 4.04 -4.27
CA HIS A 102 16.20 3.96 -5.72
C HIS A 102 15.20 3.09 -6.50
N SER A 103 14.57 2.12 -5.83
CA SER A 103 13.65 1.13 -6.43
C SER A 103 12.27 1.15 -5.72
N VAL A 104 11.39 0.23 -6.09
CA VAL A 104 10.15 -0.09 -5.35
C VAL A 104 10.51 -1.00 -4.15
N PRO A 105 9.86 -0.86 -2.97
CA PRO A 105 10.16 -1.65 -1.77
C PRO A 105 9.76 -3.13 -1.84
N PHE A 106 8.80 -3.50 -2.68
CA PHE A 106 8.37 -4.89 -2.87
C PHE A 106 7.79 -5.02 -4.28
N ARG A 107 7.58 -6.26 -4.71
CA ARG A 107 6.93 -6.55 -5.99
C ARG A 107 5.49 -6.05 -5.96
N VAL A 108 5.13 -5.22 -6.94
CA VAL A 108 3.78 -4.68 -7.09
C VAL A 108 3.20 -5.07 -8.44
N THR A 109 1.92 -5.31 -8.47
CA THR A 109 1.18 -5.59 -9.71
C THR A 109 0.13 -4.51 -9.90
N GLY A 110 -0.17 -4.12 -11.13
CA GLY A 110 -1.22 -3.15 -11.44
C GLY A 110 -1.97 -3.58 -12.68
N LYS A 111 -3.26 -3.27 -12.75
CA LYS A 111 -4.10 -3.61 -13.89
C LYS A 111 -4.74 -2.37 -14.51
N GLY A 112 -4.76 -2.33 -15.83
CA GLY A 112 -5.42 -1.29 -16.61
C GLY A 112 -6.05 -1.91 -17.84
N GLY A 113 -7.37 -2.11 -17.83
CA GLY A 113 -8.04 -2.86 -18.89
C GLY A 113 -7.51 -4.29 -18.97
N SER A 114 -7.05 -4.71 -20.16
CA SER A 114 -6.43 -6.02 -20.37
C SER A 114 -4.94 -6.07 -20.02
N VAL A 115 -4.31 -4.93 -19.77
CA VAL A 115 -2.86 -4.86 -19.49
C VAL A 115 -2.62 -5.05 -18.00
N GLN A 116 -1.72 -5.98 -17.69
CA GLN A 116 -1.20 -6.19 -16.34
C GLN A 116 0.29 -5.87 -16.33
N ILE A 117 0.70 -4.98 -15.44
CA ILE A 117 2.11 -4.59 -15.25
C ILE A 117 2.53 -5.05 -13.88
N GLU A 118 3.66 -5.73 -13.81
CA GLU A 118 4.34 -6.11 -12.58
C GLU A 118 5.66 -5.35 -12.51
N ILE A 119 5.86 -4.60 -11.43
CA ILE A 119 7.10 -3.92 -11.10
C ILE A 119 7.78 -4.71 -10.00
N LEU A 120 9.01 -5.13 -10.28
CA LEU A 120 9.87 -5.93 -9.44
C LEU A 120 11.01 -5.04 -8.92
N PRO A 121 11.41 -5.19 -7.65
CA PRO A 121 12.53 -4.43 -7.12
C PRO A 121 13.84 -4.83 -7.82
N ALA A 122 14.70 -3.85 -8.06
CA ALA A 122 16.00 -4.04 -8.71
C ALA A 122 17.15 -3.63 -7.77
N PRO A 123 18.35 -4.24 -7.91
CA PRO A 123 19.55 -3.75 -7.27
C PRO A 123 19.98 -2.40 -7.88
N ARG A 124 20.82 -1.67 -7.15
CA ARG A 124 21.33 -0.37 -7.58
C ARG A 124 22.22 -0.51 -8.82
N GLY A 125 22.00 0.37 -9.81
CA GLY A 125 22.84 0.47 -11.01
C GLY A 125 22.34 -0.38 -12.19
N LEU A 126 21.21 -1.08 -12.02
CA LEU A 126 20.56 -1.80 -13.12
C LEU A 126 19.94 -0.85 -14.16
N GLY A 127 19.46 0.31 -13.69
CA GLY A 127 18.59 1.19 -14.47
C GLY A 127 17.16 0.67 -14.60
N LEU A 128 16.36 1.38 -15.39
CA LEU A 128 14.97 1.03 -15.66
C LEU A 128 14.88 0.04 -16.83
N VAL A 129 14.64 -1.24 -16.53
CA VAL A 129 14.39 -2.27 -17.53
C VAL A 129 12.89 -2.32 -17.83
N ALA A 130 12.48 -1.44 -18.76
CA ALA A 130 11.11 -1.31 -19.22
C ALA A 130 11.03 -0.87 -20.68
N GLY A 131 9.91 -1.15 -21.34
CA GLY A 131 9.63 -0.61 -22.68
C GLY A 131 9.63 0.93 -22.66
N GLY A 132 10.09 1.58 -23.73
CA GLY A 132 10.44 3.01 -23.72
C GLY A 132 9.37 3.97 -23.16
N LYS A 133 8.09 3.71 -23.45
CA LYS A 133 6.95 4.48 -22.90
C LYS A 133 6.77 4.29 -21.39
N ILE A 134 6.91 3.06 -20.89
CA ILE A 134 6.85 2.74 -19.45
C ILE A 134 8.08 3.28 -18.73
N ARG A 135 9.25 3.20 -19.36
CA ARG A 135 10.50 3.77 -18.82
C ARG A 135 10.37 5.26 -18.53
N ARG A 136 9.83 6.05 -19.46
CA ARG A 136 9.57 7.49 -19.25
C ARG A 136 8.64 7.75 -18.05
N LEU A 137 7.56 6.95 -17.92
CA LEU A 137 6.64 7.05 -16.78
C LEU A 137 7.33 6.76 -15.44
N LEU A 138 8.17 5.73 -15.38
CA LEU A 138 8.90 5.37 -14.16
C LEU A 138 9.99 6.38 -13.83
N GLU A 139 10.61 6.98 -14.84
CA GLU A 139 11.59 8.06 -14.66
C GLU A 139 10.92 9.32 -14.07
N LEU A 140 9.75 9.71 -14.58
CA LEU A 140 8.96 10.82 -14.02
C LEU A 140 8.52 10.56 -12.59
N ALA A 141 8.24 9.29 -12.24
CA ALA A 141 7.94 8.87 -10.88
C ALA A 141 9.16 8.95 -9.94
N GLY A 142 10.38 8.99 -10.47
CA GLY A 142 11.62 9.04 -9.68
C GLY A 142 12.28 7.69 -9.42
N LEU A 143 11.78 6.62 -10.05
CA LEU A 143 12.41 5.30 -9.95
C LEU A 143 13.68 5.29 -10.81
N LYS A 144 14.79 4.87 -10.22
CA LYS A 144 16.08 4.75 -10.92
C LYS A 144 16.31 3.34 -11.43
N ASP A 145 15.96 2.36 -10.60
CA ASP A 145 16.17 0.94 -10.88
C ASP A 145 14.84 0.20 -10.70
N ALA A 146 14.42 -0.54 -11.72
CA ALA A 146 13.24 -1.40 -11.64
C ALA A 146 13.23 -2.43 -12.76
N TRP A 147 12.81 -3.65 -12.42
CA TRP A 147 12.45 -4.67 -13.38
C TRP A 147 10.95 -4.54 -13.69
N THR A 148 10.57 -4.60 -14.96
CA THR A 148 9.15 -4.58 -15.33
C THR A 148 8.77 -5.77 -16.17
N LYS A 149 7.59 -6.31 -15.90
CA LYS A 149 6.96 -7.35 -16.71
C LYS A 149 5.57 -6.89 -17.09
N ALA A 150 5.34 -6.73 -18.39
CA ALA A 150 4.03 -6.36 -18.91
C ALA A 150 3.39 -7.57 -19.62
N ARG A 151 2.11 -7.81 -19.34
CA ARG A 151 1.28 -8.84 -19.99
C ARG A 151 0.01 -8.19 -20.54
N GLY A 152 -0.51 -8.73 -21.64
CA GLY A 152 -1.68 -8.20 -22.34
C GLY A 152 -1.33 -7.27 -23.50
N SER A 153 -2.30 -6.50 -24.00
CA SER A 153 -2.11 -5.62 -25.17
C SER A 153 -1.44 -4.30 -24.79
N THR A 154 -0.12 -4.32 -24.70
CA THR A 154 0.74 -3.18 -24.32
C THR A 154 0.80 -2.07 -25.39
N ALA A 155 0.34 -2.34 -26.61
CA ALA A 155 0.22 -1.33 -27.68
C ALA A 155 -0.76 -0.21 -27.31
N THR A 156 -1.79 -0.53 -26.52
CA THR A 156 -2.76 0.48 -26.08
C THR A 156 -2.15 1.29 -24.93
N MET A 157 -1.84 2.57 -25.18
CA MET A 157 -1.24 3.39 -24.13
C MET A 157 -2.21 3.68 -22.99
N ASN A 158 -3.50 3.84 -23.27
CA ASN A 158 -4.47 4.21 -22.24
C ASN A 158 -4.52 3.20 -21.08
N SER A 159 -4.53 1.91 -21.43
CA SER A 159 -4.49 0.80 -20.48
C SER A 159 -3.14 0.74 -19.77
N THR A 160 -2.05 0.86 -20.53
CA THR A 160 -0.68 0.78 -20.00
C THR A 160 -0.41 1.88 -18.98
N SER A 161 -0.68 3.14 -19.31
CA SER A 161 -0.48 4.27 -18.40
C SER A 161 -1.35 4.15 -17.15
N LYS A 162 -2.60 3.69 -17.29
CA LYS A 162 -3.48 3.42 -16.15
C LYS A 162 -2.97 2.28 -15.27
N ALA A 163 -2.43 1.21 -15.87
CA ALA A 163 -1.85 0.08 -15.17
C ALA A 163 -0.60 0.48 -14.37
N VAL A 164 0.25 1.36 -14.91
CA VAL A 164 1.41 1.90 -14.19
C VAL A 164 0.94 2.72 -12.99
N LEU A 165 -0.01 3.65 -13.17
CA LEU A 165 -0.53 4.45 -12.07
C LEU A 165 -1.18 3.59 -10.97
N ASP A 166 -1.94 2.56 -11.36
CA ASP A 166 -2.53 1.60 -10.44
C ASP A 166 -1.46 0.81 -9.67
N CYS A 167 -0.43 0.33 -10.36
CA CYS A 167 0.71 -0.35 -9.74
C CYS A 167 1.36 0.55 -8.67
N LEU A 168 1.62 1.81 -8.99
CA LEU A 168 2.24 2.73 -8.05
C LEU A 168 1.33 3.05 -6.84
N ARG A 169 0.01 3.17 -7.05
CA ARG A 169 -0.98 3.30 -5.97
C ARG A 169 -1.01 2.07 -5.07
N GLN A 170 -0.85 0.87 -5.63
CA GLN A 170 -0.81 -0.36 -4.85
C GLN A 170 0.41 -0.46 -3.93
N THR A 171 1.49 0.29 -4.20
CA THR A 171 2.60 0.46 -3.25
C THR A 171 2.14 1.07 -1.93
N PHE A 172 1.06 1.86 -1.96
CA PHE A 172 0.38 2.37 -0.79
C PHE A 172 -0.87 1.56 -0.39
N SER A 173 -1.17 0.40 -0.99
CA SER A 173 -2.40 -0.34 -0.66
C SER A 173 -2.41 -0.86 0.80
N GLN A 174 -3.60 -0.87 1.38
CA GLN A 174 -3.90 -1.38 2.72
C GLN A 174 -3.68 -2.90 2.81
N GLU A 175 -3.89 -3.64 1.72
CA GLU A 175 -3.63 -5.09 1.67
C GLU A 175 -2.15 -5.42 1.87
N THR A 176 -1.26 -4.59 1.33
CA THR A 176 0.18 -4.75 1.55
C THR A 176 0.54 -4.42 2.99
N THR A 177 -0.10 -3.40 3.57
CA THR A 177 0.11 -3.04 4.97
C THR A 177 -0.40 -4.17 5.90
N LEU A 178 -1.54 -4.78 5.57
CA LEU A 178 -2.07 -5.96 6.25
C LEU A 178 -1.14 -7.18 6.13
N LYS A 179 -0.56 -7.43 4.94
CA LYS A 179 0.46 -8.48 4.74
C LYS A 179 1.71 -8.24 5.58
N LEU A 180 2.20 -7.00 5.66
CA LEU A 180 3.34 -6.62 6.50
C LEU A 180 3.05 -6.85 7.99
N LEU A 181 1.83 -6.54 8.44
CA LEU A 181 1.34 -6.83 9.80
C LEU A 181 0.94 -8.30 10.01
N LYS A 182 1.01 -9.13 8.97
CA LYS A 182 0.63 -10.56 8.93
C LYS A 182 -0.86 -10.84 9.22
N LEU A 183 -1.71 -9.85 8.97
CA LEU A 183 -3.16 -9.88 9.13
C LEU A 183 -3.85 -10.24 7.80
N GLU A 184 -3.56 -11.42 7.26
CA GLU A 184 -4.07 -11.83 5.93
C GLU A 184 -5.49 -12.41 5.95
N LYS A 185 -5.96 -12.87 7.11
CA LYS A 185 -7.27 -13.52 7.28
C LYS A 185 -8.06 -12.85 8.39
N LYS A 186 -9.39 -12.95 8.30
CA LYS A 186 -10.30 -12.53 9.37
C LYS A 186 -9.93 -13.25 10.67
N TYR A 187 -10.03 -12.55 11.80
CA TYR A 187 -9.73 -13.06 13.15
C TYR A 187 -8.26 -13.52 13.34
N ARG A 188 -7.30 -12.77 12.78
CA ARG A 188 -5.88 -12.88 13.17
C ARG A 188 -5.50 -11.72 14.07
N ALA A 189 -4.64 -11.98 15.05
CA ALA A 189 -4.06 -10.96 15.92
C ALA A 189 -2.53 -11.09 15.94
N THR A 190 -1.83 -9.96 15.99
CA THR A 190 -0.36 -9.90 16.06
C THR A 190 0.01 -8.83 17.08
N ILE A 191 0.97 -9.13 17.95
CA ILE A 191 1.58 -8.13 18.85
C ILE A 191 2.80 -7.55 18.13
N VAL A 192 2.84 -6.23 18.02
CA VAL A 192 3.90 -5.49 17.31
C VAL A 192 4.40 -4.37 18.22
N PRO A 193 5.72 -4.12 18.29
CA PRO A 193 6.25 -3.00 19.06
C PRO A 193 5.75 -1.65 18.54
N ALA A 194 5.46 -0.74 19.48
CA ALA A 194 5.07 0.63 19.20
C ALA A 194 6.27 1.44 18.67
N LYS A 195 6.44 1.44 17.34
CA LYS A 195 7.34 2.34 16.61
C LYS A 195 6.51 3.32 15.79
N GLU A 196 7.03 4.51 15.50
CA GLU A 196 6.33 5.54 14.68
C GLU A 196 5.86 4.97 13.33
N ASN A 197 6.69 4.15 12.69
CA ASN A 197 6.35 3.43 11.46
C ASN A 197 5.13 2.49 11.64
N THR A 198 5.02 1.82 12.78
CA THR A 198 3.90 0.91 13.10
C THR A 198 2.61 1.68 13.32
N LEU A 199 2.68 2.84 13.99
CA LEU A 199 1.51 3.70 14.23
C LEU A 199 0.95 4.24 12.91
N GLY A 200 1.83 4.66 11.99
CA GLY A 200 1.44 5.05 10.63
C GLY A 200 0.77 3.91 9.85
N MET A 201 1.29 2.68 9.97
CA MET A 201 0.67 1.50 9.38
C MET A 201 -0.72 1.21 9.95
N LEU A 202 -0.90 1.29 11.27
CA LEU A 202 -2.19 1.08 11.93
C LEU A 202 -3.22 2.14 11.54
N ASN A 203 -2.84 3.42 11.54
CA ASN A 203 -3.72 4.51 11.09
C ASN A 203 -4.22 4.34 9.66
N LYS A 204 -3.41 3.74 8.79
CA LYS A 204 -3.78 3.47 7.41
C LYS A 204 -4.78 2.32 7.27
N VAL A 205 -4.67 1.32 8.15
CA VAL A 205 -5.49 0.10 8.17
C VAL A 205 -6.66 0.22 9.16
N LYS A 206 -6.89 1.40 9.76
CA LYS A 206 -7.96 1.67 10.74
C LYS A 206 -9.38 1.33 10.29
N HIS A 207 -9.61 1.21 9.00
CA HIS A 207 -10.90 0.81 8.44
C HIS A 207 -11.08 -0.71 8.33
N TYR A 208 -10.06 -1.50 8.67
CA TYR A 208 -10.03 -2.97 8.55
C TYR A 208 -9.58 -3.66 9.83
N VAL A 209 -8.75 -2.99 10.63
CA VAL A 209 -8.15 -3.55 11.85
C VAL A 209 -8.53 -2.69 13.05
N SER A 210 -8.73 -3.36 14.16
CA SER A 210 -8.87 -2.76 15.48
C SER A 210 -7.61 -3.05 16.29
N TRP A 211 -7.07 -2.07 17.00
CA TRP A 211 -5.89 -2.25 17.85
C TRP A 211 -6.06 -1.58 19.21
N ILE A 212 -5.25 -2.05 20.16
CA ILE A 212 -5.15 -1.57 21.53
C ILE A 212 -3.68 -1.71 21.97
N GLU A 213 -3.28 -0.95 22.98
CA GLU A 213 -2.02 -1.15 23.69
C GLU A 213 -2.04 -2.50 24.43
N ALA A 214 -0.92 -3.21 24.42
CA ALA A 214 -0.86 -4.58 24.94
C ALA A 214 -0.83 -4.57 26.47
N ASP A 215 -1.86 -5.13 27.09
CA ASP A 215 -1.88 -5.46 28.52
C ASP A 215 -1.11 -6.79 28.76
N PRO A 216 -0.13 -6.84 29.69
CA PRO A 216 0.55 -8.07 30.06
C PRO A 216 -0.38 -9.24 30.39
N ALA A 217 -1.54 -8.97 31.00
CA ALA A 217 -2.51 -10.02 31.34
C ALA A 217 -3.15 -10.65 30.09
N LEU A 218 -3.53 -9.83 29.11
CA LEU A 218 -4.11 -10.28 27.85
C LEU A 218 -3.08 -11.04 26.99
N ALA A 219 -1.82 -10.60 27.03
CA ALA A 219 -0.73 -11.27 26.33
C ALA A 219 -0.51 -12.70 26.85
N ARG A 220 -0.59 -12.92 28.17
CA ARG A 220 -0.51 -14.27 28.78
C ARG A 220 -1.64 -15.18 28.30
N GLU A 221 -2.89 -14.71 28.36
CA GLU A 221 -4.05 -15.49 27.91
C GLU A 221 -3.97 -15.88 26.42
N LEU A 222 -3.44 -14.97 25.59
CA LEU A 222 -3.23 -15.22 24.16
C LEU A 222 -2.14 -16.25 23.90
N LEU A 223 -1.04 -16.18 24.65
CA LEU A 223 0.06 -17.13 24.54
C LEU A 223 -0.38 -18.54 24.96
N ASP A 224 -1.15 -18.69 26.02
CA ASP A 224 -1.56 -20.01 26.54
C ASP A 224 -2.56 -20.70 25.60
N LYS A 225 -3.64 -20.00 25.28
CA LYS A 225 -4.77 -20.63 24.60
C LYS A 225 -4.58 -20.72 23.08
N LYS A 226 -3.91 -19.73 22.47
CA LYS A 226 -3.93 -19.55 21.00
C LYS A 226 -2.59 -19.59 20.30
N ALA A 227 -1.48 -19.55 21.03
CA ALA A 227 -0.19 -19.62 20.38
C ALA A 227 0.12 -21.06 19.93
N ARG A 228 0.74 -21.17 18.75
CA ARG A 228 0.97 -22.44 18.04
C ARG A 228 2.32 -22.39 17.33
N LYS A 229 3.00 -23.54 17.26
CA LYS A 229 4.24 -23.70 16.49
C LYS A 229 3.98 -23.75 14.98
N SER A 230 5.05 -23.61 14.19
CA SER A 230 5.07 -24.09 12.81
C SER A 230 4.63 -25.57 12.79
N GLY A 231 3.59 -25.91 12.02
CA GLY A 231 2.96 -27.25 12.06
C GLY A 231 1.71 -27.41 12.95
N TYR A 232 1.14 -26.30 13.50
CA TYR A 232 -0.13 -26.30 14.26
C TYR A 232 -0.12 -27.01 15.64
N ARG A 233 1.05 -27.38 16.17
CA ARG A 233 1.18 -27.96 17.51
C ARG A 233 1.04 -26.89 18.61
N LYS A 234 0.45 -27.28 19.76
CA LYS A 234 0.41 -26.45 20.98
C LYS A 234 1.83 -26.21 21.50
N ILE A 235 2.02 -25.10 22.21
CA ILE A 235 3.32 -24.74 22.80
C ILE A 235 3.56 -25.63 24.01
N THR A 236 4.79 -26.13 24.17
CA THR A 236 5.26 -26.80 25.38
C THR A 236 6.26 -25.88 26.09
N HIS A 237 6.43 -26.05 27.41
CA HIS A 237 7.35 -25.23 28.22
C HIS A 237 8.80 -25.25 27.69
N GLU A 238 9.17 -26.31 26.96
CA GLU A 238 10.47 -26.50 26.30
C GLU A 238 10.76 -25.48 25.18
N ASP A 239 9.74 -24.97 24.48
CA ASP A 239 9.95 -23.99 23.38
C ASP A 239 10.08 -22.56 23.86
N VAL A 240 9.56 -22.28 25.06
CA VAL A 240 9.69 -20.97 25.70
C VAL A 240 11.14 -20.78 26.15
N ALA A 241 11.75 -21.85 26.68
CA ALA A 241 13.18 -21.90 26.96
C ALA A 241 14.02 -21.79 25.68
N GLN A 242 13.62 -22.46 24.58
CA GLN A 242 14.31 -22.38 23.28
C GLN A 242 14.21 -20.99 22.62
N ALA A 243 13.25 -20.17 23.06
CA ALA A 243 13.05 -18.79 22.65
C ALA A 243 13.84 -17.77 23.50
N GLY A 244 14.56 -18.23 24.53
CA GLY A 244 15.39 -17.38 25.40
C GLY A 244 14.62 -16.65 26.49
N PHE A 245 13.48 -17.17 26.95
CA PHE A 245 12.73 -16.62 28.08
C PHE A 245 12.52 -17.69 29.15
N ASP A 246 12.75 -17.33 30.42
CA ASP A 246 12.70 -18.23 31.57
C ASP A 246 11.26 -18.55 32.02
N GLY A 247 10.27 -17.82 31.49
CA GLY A 247 8.86 -18.03 31.78
C GLY A 247 7.91 -17.40 30.75
N MET A 248 6.68 -17.91 30.74
CA MET A 248 5.58 -17.40 29.90
C MET A 248 5.17 -15.97 30.27
N ASP A 249 5.38 -15.63 31.54
CA ASP A 249 5.11 -14.33 32.14
C ASP A 249 6.18 -13.28 31.75
N ASP A 250 7.45 -13.69 31.69
CA ASP A 250 8.56 -12.82 31.25
C ASP A 250 8.51 -12.55 29.75
N MET A 251 8.08 -13.56 28.97
CA MET A 251 7.80 -13.40 27.55
C MET A 251 6.63 -12.44 27.30
N ALA A 252 5.55 -12.53 28.10
CA ALA A 252 4.41 -11.63 27.99
C ALA A 252 4.78 -10.17 28.33
N SER A 253 5.56 -9.96 29.39
CA SER A 253 6.08 -8.64 29.76
C SER A 253 7.04 -8.08 28.69
N SER A 254 7.93 -8.91 28.15
CA SER A 254 8.86 -8.51 27.08
C SER A 254 8.17 -8.21 25.74
N LEU A 255 7.03 -8.86 25.48
CA LEU A 255 6.17 -8.60 24.32
C LEU A 255 5.34 -7.32 24.49
N ALA A 256 4.87 -7.04 25.72
CA ALA A 256 4.17 -5.80 26.05
C ALA A 256 5.09 -4.58 25.98
N GLU A 257 6.34 -4.72 26.46
CA GLU A 257 7.37 -3.67 26.38
C GLU A 257 7.97 -3.51 24.97
N GLY A 258 7.66 -4.41 24.03
CA GLY A 258 8.09 -4.31 22.63
C GLY A 258 9.55 -4.68 22.35
N LYS A 259 10.25 -5.31 23.30
CA LYS A 259 11.66 -5.74 23.15
C LYS A 259 11.79 -6.96 22.22
N SER A 260 10.80 -7.85 22.21
CA SER A 260 10.73 -8.98 21.30
C SER A 260 9.54 -8.90 20.36
N SER A 261 9.73 -9.16 19.07
CA SER A 261 8.63 -9.32 18.12
C SER A 261 8.38 -10.82 17.89
N LEU A 262 7.12 -11.25 17.88
CA LEU A 262 6.70 -12.63 17.53
C LEU A 262 7.25 -13.12 16.18
N THR A 263 7.75 -12.20 15.34
CA THR A 263 8.41 -12.48 14.06
C THR A 263 9.84 -13.00 14.21
N LYS A 264 10.54 -12.68 15.30
CA LYS A 264 11.94 -13.05 15.53
C LYS A 264 12.10 -14.34 16.33
N ILE A 265 11.05 -14.80 17.01
CA ILE A 265 11.09 -15.98 17.86
C ILE A 265 10.69 -17.21 17.04
N LYS A 266 11.67 -17.92 16.46
CA LYS A 266 11.48 -19.27 15.91
C LYS A 266 11.42 -20.24 17.11
N PRO A 267 10.41 -21.13 17.25
CA PRO A 267 9.55 -21.73 16.22
C PRO A 267 8.08 -21.25 16.20
N PHE A 268 7.76 -20.10 16.81
CA PHE A 268 6.37 -19.62 16.91
C PHE A 268 5.82 -19.08 15.59
N LYS A 269 4.52 -19.26 15.38
CA LYS A 269 3.83 -18.51 14.33
C LYS A 269 3.77 -17.03 14.72
N PRO A 270 4.03 -16.12 13.77
CA PRO A 270 4.06 -14.70 14.07
C PRO A 270 2.67 -14.05 14.17
N TRP A 271 1.59 -14.83 14.24
CA TRP A 271 0.21 -14.37 14.43
C TRP A 271 -0.58 -15.39 15.26
N PHE A 272 -1.55 -14.92 16.03
CA PHE A 272 -2.55 -15.72 16.74
C PHE A 272 -3.80 -15.89 15.87
N ALA A 273 -4.33 -17.11 15.79
CA ALA A 273 -5.61 -17.39 15.14
C ALA A 273 -6.72 -17.35 16.19
N LEU A 274 -7.58 -16.34 16.11
CA LEU A 274 -8.72 -16.16 16.99
C LEU A 274 -9.97 -16.84 16.43
N ALA A 275 -10.86 -17.28 17.31
CA ALA A 275 -12.19 -17.74 16.90
C ALA A 275 -13.11 -16.52 16.69
N PRO A 276 -14.20 -16.66 15.92
CA PRO A 276 -15.27 -15.67 15.95
C PRO A 276 -15.79 -15.45 17.39
N PRO A 277 -16.20 -14.23 17.75
CA PRO A 277 -16.62 -13.92 19.12
C PRO A 277 -17.89 -14.70 19.48
N ARG A 278 -17.88 -15.42 20.61
CA ARG A 278 -18.99 -16.31 21.01
C ARG A 278 -20.37 -15.62 21.10
N LYS A 279 -20.40 -14.32 21.43
CA LYS A 279 -21.63 -13.50 21.53
C LYS A 279 -21.84 -12.55 20.35
N GLY A 280 -21.12 -12.76 19.24
CA GLY A 280 -21.13 -11.85 18.10
C GLY A 280 -20.49 -10.49 18.39
N PHE A 281 -20.51 -9.59 17.41
CA PHE A 281 -20.02 -8.23 17.59
C PHE A 281 -21.10 -7.34 18.19
N LYS A 282 -20.84 -6.74 19.36
CA LYS A 282 -21.76 -5.80 20.03
C LYS A 282 -21.99 -4.49 19.24
N ARG A 283 -21.08 -4.15 18.31
CA ARG A 283 -21.12 -2.92 17.48
C ARG A 283 -20.86 -3.25 16.01
N SER A 284 -21.15 -2.30 15.12
CA SER A 284 -21.00 -2.51 13.67
C SER A 284 -19.53 -2.70 13.26
N THR A 285 -19.25 -3.77 12.51
CA THR A 285 -17.91 -4.09 11.96
C THR A 285 -17.51 -3.21 10.77
N LYS A 286 -18.39 -2.33 10.28
CA LYS A 286 -18.13 -1.46 9.11
C LYS A 286 -17.80 -0.01 9.46
N ARG A 287 -17.89 0.36 10.74
CA ARG A 287 -17.69 1.75 11.22
C ARG A 287 -16.50 1.83 12.18
N LEU A 288 -15.91 3.02 12.28
CA LEU A 288 -14.86 3.33 13.24
C LEU A 288 -15.41 3.42 14.66
N TYR A 289 -14.55 3.21 15.67
CA TYR A 289 -14.92 3.28 17.08
C TYR A 289 -15.64 4.58 17.46
N GLY A 290 -15.12 5.73 17.01
CA GLY A 290 -15.76 7.05 17.23
C GLY A 290 -17.16 7.20 16.61
N GLN A 291 -17.52 6.34 15.65
CA GLN A 291 -18.85 6.31 15.01
C GLN A 291 -19.71 5.12 15.50
N LYS A 292 -19.47 4.66 16.75
CA LYS A 292 -20.12 3.50 17.37
C LYS A 292 -19.85 2.17 16.64
N GLY A 293 -18.67 2.02 16.03
CA GLY A 293 -18.20 0.78 15.42
C GLY A 293 -17.11 0.08 16.24
N VAL A 294 -16.47 -0.94 15.65
CA VAL A 294 -15.43 -1.78 16.30
C VAL A 294 -14.02 -1.45 15.79
N LEU A 295 -13.90 -0.78 14.63
CA LEU A 295 -12.64 -0.59 13.91
C LEU A 295 -11.80 0.60 14.42
N GLY A 296 -10.48 0.53 14.24
CA GLY A 296 -9.53 1.55 14.68
C GLY A 296 -9.03 1.35 16.12
N HIS A 297 -8.56 2.42 16.76
CA HIS A 297 -8.16 2.39 18.16
C HIS A 297 -9.37 2.17 19.07
N ASN A 298 -9.46 1.01 19.70
CA ASN A 298 -10.64 0.58 20.45
C ASN A 298 -10.26 0.24 21.89
N ARG A 299 -10.79 1.01 22.85
CA ARG A 299 -10.56 0.80 24.29
C ARG A 299 -11.24 -0.47 24.84
N GLU A 300 -12.30 -0.94 24.17
CA GLU A 300 -13.08 -2.13 24.60
C GLU A 300 -12.53 -3.44 24.00
N LEU A 301 -11.40 -3.39 23.27
CA LEU A 301 -10.87 -4.52 22.51
C LEU A 301 -10.44 -5.70 23.40
N ASP A 302 -10.01 -5.46 24.64
CA ASP A 302 -9.68 -6.52 25.61
C ASP A 302 -10.87 -7.47 25.82
N THR A 303 -12.04 -6.93 26.14
CA THR A 303 -13.27 -7.72 26.35
C THR A 303 -13.68 -8.52 25.10
N LEU A 304 -13.42 -7.97 23.91
CA LEU A 304 -13.72 -8.63 22.65
C LEU A 304 -12.74 -9.78 22.39
N VAL A 305 -11.45 -9.57 22.64
CA VAL A 305 -10.42 -10.61 22.45
C VAL A 305 -10.66 -11.76 23.43
N ARG A 306 -10.98 -11.50 24.70
CA ARG A 306 -11.35 -12.55 25.67
C ARG A 306 -12.56 -13.39 25.22
N SER A 307 -13.49 -12.81 24.45
CA SER A 307 -14.63 -13.55 23.88
C SER A 307 -14.29 -14.38 22.63
N MET A 308 -13.12 -14.15 22.04
CA MET A 308 -12.59 -14.81 20.82
C MET A 308 -11.50 -15.84 21.14
N ILE A 309 -10.96 -15.82 22.36
CA ILE A 309 -10.04 -16.82 22.90
C ILE A 309 -10.82 -18.10 23.24
#